data_AF-A0A9W8WME2-F1
#
_entry.id   AF-A0A9W8WME2-F1
#
_cell.length_a   1.000
_cell.length_b   1.000
_cell.length_c   1.000
_cell.angle_alpha   90.00
_cell.angle_beta   90.00
_cell.angle_gamma   90.00
#
_symmetry.space_group_name_H-M   'P 1'
#
loop_
_entity.id
_entity.type
_entity.pdbx_description
1 polymer ?
#
loop_
_entity_poly.entity_id
_entity_poly.type
_entity_poly.pdbx_seq_one_letter_code
_entity_poly.pdbx_strand_id
1 'polypeptide(L)'
;MRRTYIGRPPSHVENVSRAYNTLENATSVEIPTVKSGRGTFGGSSGGIFTCVADLLKAYAAVMDAVTDQFSTAAASTPSSQIKLAQDLFSAKIPMAQPTYQEASYGFGLARVQLPGPMGHIGMNPGLIDGQMPTVAKGVRSTLAFYHQGSLPGALSAIAMVPEHKTAVVVMTNSLSLNDCPDWVLQLLLEEILDAPSRNDYVKLSKESAEKSLQWFKDTSAALDKERVNNTSPKPLETYVGTYWNKKHYLRIDVTLDGGELAWALQGLESEKFKLDHYENDTFLWLRSRDYMASRGRWVDQPPVFWKLTFRGSKDGSISSLNWVHDPDVPDGEEYYKEGKYVAKV
;
A
#
# COMPACT_ATOMS: atom_id res chain seq x y z
N MET A 1 5.55 -22.59 -13.27
CA MET A 1 6.20 -21.39 -12.75
C MET A 1 7.50 -21.83 -12.08
N ARG A 2 8.67 -21.50 -12.64
CA ARG A 2 9.99 -22.03 -12.20
C ARG A 2 10.81 -21.05 -11.34
N ARG A 3 10.45 -19.77 -11.34
CA ARG A 3 11.10 -18.65 -10.66
C ARG A 3 10.09 -17.90 -9.78
N THR A 4 9.17 -18.63 -9.18
CA THR A 4 8.20 -18.11 -8.21
C THR A 4 8.52 -18.67 -6.84
N TYR A 5 8.61 -17.79 -5.84
CA TYR A 5 9.03 -18.09 -4.49
C TYR A 5 8.03 -17.48 -3.51
N ILE A 6 7.69 -18.21 -2.45
CA ILE A 6 6.82 -17.77 -1.36
C ILE A 6 7.61 -17.04 -0.26
N GLY A 7 8.61 -16.26 -0.67
CA GLY A 7 9.56 -15.55 0.18
C GLY A 7 10.77 -15.12 -0.65
N ARG A 8 11.74 -14.43 -0.04
CA ARG A 8 12.92 -13.93 -0.74
C ARG A 8 13.61 -15.06 -1.53
N PRO A 9 13.92 -14.87 -2.82
CA PRO A 9 14.64 -15.86 -3.60
C PRO A 9 15.99 -16.22 -2.96
N PRO A 10 16.44 -17.49 -3.03
CA PRO A 10 17.77 -17.90 -2.57
C PRO A 10 18.89 -17.06 -3.20
N SER A 11 20.00 -16.87 -2.47
CA SER A 11 21.12 -16.00 -2.90
C SER A 11 21.79 -16.40 -4.22
N HIS A 12 21.69 -17.68 -4.62
CA HIS A 12 22.23 -18.17 -5.89
C HIS A 12 21.31 -17.86 -7.09
N VAL A 13 20.09 -17.36 -6.86
CA VAL A 13 19.19 -16.97 -7.93
C VAL A 13 19.64 -15.62 -8.49
N GLU A 14 20.17 -15.65 -9.71
CA GLU A 14 20.53 -14.43 -10.45
C GLU A 14 19.29 -13.70 -10.97
N ASN A 15 19.45 -12.45 -11.42
CA ASN A 15 18.38 -11.62 -11.99
C ASN A 15 17.18 -11.46 -11.04
N VAL A 16 17.47 -11.09 -9.79
CA VAL A 16 16.48 -10.67 -8.79
C VAL A 16 16.54 -9.15 -8.68
N SER A 17 15.39 -8.49 -8.80
CA SER A 17 15.33 -7.03 -8.74
C SER A 17 15.70 -6.52 -7.34
N ARG A 18 16.44 -5.41 -7.31
CA ARG A 18 16.63 -4.59 -6.11
C ARG A 18 15.41 -3.69 -5.93
N ALA A 19 15.13 -3.28 -4.70
CA ALA A 19 13.98 -2.45 -4.35
C ALA A 19 14.39 -0.97 -4.32
N TYR A 20 13.59 -0.09 -4.92
CA TYR A 20 13.87 1.35 -4.96
C TYR A 20 12.65 2.20 -4.58
N ASN A 21 12.86 3.31 -3.90
CA ASN A 21 11.85 4.36 -3.81
C ASN A 21 12.25 5.56 -4.66
N THR A 22 11.29 6.40 -5.02
CA THR A 22 11.54 7.61 -5.83
C THR A 22 11.54 8.86 -4.96
N LEU A 23 12.58 9.68 -5.10
CA LEU A 23 12.76 10.98 -4.44
C LEU A 23 11.98 12.09 -5.16
N GLU A 24 11.88 13.26 -4.54
CA GLU A 24 11.16 14.43 -5.07
C GLU A 24 11.65 14.87 -6.44
N ASN A 25 12.96 14.76 -6.70
CA ASN A 25 13.57 15.08 -7.99
C ASN A 25 13.44 13.96 -9.04
N ALA A 26 12.56 12.97 -8.81
CA ALA A 26 12.33 11.78 -9.62
C ALA A 26 13.55 10.83 -9.78
N THR A 27 14.62 11.01 -9.00
CA THR A 27 15.71 10.03 -8.93
C THR A 27 15.35 8.88 -8.00
N SER A 28 15.95 7.71 -8.23
CA SER A 28 15.72 6.53 -7.40
C SER A 28 16.74 6.43 -6.26
N VAL A 29 16.26 5.95 -5.11
CA VAL A 29 17.09 5.54 -3.97
C VAL A 29 16.82 4.09 -3.66
N GLU A 30 17.87 3.30 -3.52
CA GLU A 30 17.72 1.90 -3.15
C GLU A 30 17.28 1.79 -1.69
N ILE A 31 16.36 0.87 -1.43
CA ILE A 31 15.90 0.54 -0.08
C ILE A 31 16.05 -0.98 0.17
N PRO A 32 16.06 -1.41 1.44
CA PRO A 32 15.96 -2.82 1.76
C PRO A 32 14.66 -3.42 1.20
N THR A 33 14.76 -4.58 0.56
CA THR A 33 13.58 -5.36 0.15
C THR A 33 12.74 -5.70 1.38
N VAL A 34 11.42 -5.49 1.28
CA VAL A 34 10.46 -5.87 2.32
C VAL A 34 10.64 -7.33 2.71
N LYS A 35 10.72 -7.59 4.02
CA LYS A 35 10.81 -8.94 4.58
C LYS A 35 9.42 -9.56 4.63
N SER A 36 8.86 -9.87 3.46
CA SER A 36 7.59 -10.58 3.31
C SER A 36 7.79 -12.00 2.78
N GLY A 37 6.82 -12.87 3.07
CA GLY A 37 6.86 -14.27 2.65
C GLY A 37 6.43 -15.26 3.75
N ARG A 38 6.58 -16.54 3.44
CA ARG A 38 6.24 -17.67 4.31
C ARG A 38 6.92 -17.55 5.66
N GLY A 39 6.12 -17.64 6.73
CA GLY A 39 6.62 -17.56 8.10
C GLY A 39 6.99 -16.13 8.54
N THR A 40 6.67 -15.12 7.73
CA THR A 40 6.93 -13.70 8.02
C THR A 40 5.71 -12.84 7.70
N PHE A 41 5.85 -11.52 7.79
CA PHE A 41 4.80 -10.56 7.47
C PHE A 41 4.26 -10.76 6.05
N GLY A 42 2.94 -10.66 5.88
CA GLY A 42 2.29 -10.60 4.57
C GLY A 42 2.50 -11.83 3.68
N GLY A 43 2.84 -13.00 4.21
CA GLY A 43 3.16 -14.18 3.41
C GLY A 43 2.08 -14.57 2.40
N SER A 44 0.82 -14.60 2.82
CA SER A 44 -0.33 -14.93 1.96
C SER A 44 -0.91 -13.73 1.21
N SER A 45 -0.63 -12.49 1.61
CA SER A 45 -1.22 -11.29 1.03
C SER A 45 -0.33 -10.61 -0.03
N GLY A 46 1.00 -10.71 0.09
CA GLY A 46 1.94 -10.03 -0.81
C GLY A 46 3.37 -10.57 -0.76
N GLY A 47 3.58 -11.77 -0.21
CA GLY A 47 4.91 -12.35 0.03
C GLY A 47 5.50 -13.15 -1.14
N ILE A 48 4.89 -13.10 -2.33
CA ILE A 48 5.33 -13.86 -3.50
C ILE A 48 6.33 -13.04 -4.32
N PHE A 49 7.50 -13.63 -4.56
CA PHE A 49 8.49 -13.13 -5.51
C PHE A 49 8.37 -13.92 -6.81
N THR A 50 8.21 -13.23 -7.94
CA THR A 50 7.95 -13.88 -9.23
C THR A 50 8.49 -13.03 -10.39
N CYS A 51 8.27 -13.49 -11.62
CA CYS A 51 8.58 -12.75 -12.83
C CYS A 51 7.41 -12.76 -13.83
N VAL A 52 7.44 -11.82 -14.78
CA VAL A 52 6.43 -11.70 -15.84
C VAL A 52 6.20 -13.03 -16.56
N ALA A 53 7.27 -13.74 -16.93
CA ALA A 53 7.17 -15.00 -17.67
C ALA A 53 6.44 -16.11 -16.91
N ASP A 54 6.52 -16.13 -15.58
CA ASP A 54 5.79 -17.12 -14.77
C ASP A 54 4.36 -16.67 -14.49
N LEU A 55 4.13 -15.37 -14.27
CA LEU A 55 2.78 -14.82 -14.13
C LEU A 55 1.95 -15.01 -15.39
N LEU A 56 2.51 -14.78 -16.58
CA LEU A 56 1.81 -15.02 -17.85
C LEU A 56 1.37 -16.49 -18.00
N LYS A 57 2.20 -17.45 -17.57
CA LYS A 57 1.82 -18.87 -17.55
C LYS A 57 0.71 -19.16 -16.54
N ALA A 58 0.77 -18.52 -15.37
CA ALA A 58 -0.25 -18.67 -14.34
C ALA A 58 -1.60 -18.12 -14.81
N TYR A 59 -1.61 -16.91 -15.35
CA TYR A 59 -2.82 -16.25 -15.83
C TYR A 59 -3.39 -16.88 -17.10
N ALA A 60 -2.57 -17.44 -17.98
CA ALA A 60 -3.06 -18.30 -19.06
C ALA A 60 -3.84 -19.50 -18.52
N ALA A 61 -3.28 -20.22 -17.54
CA ALA A 61 -3.97 -21.36 -16.90
C ALA A 61 -5.25 -20.94 -16.16
N VAL A 62 -5.27 -19.74 -15.57
CA VAL A 62 -6.49 -19.15 -14.97
C VAL A 62 -7.56 -18.92 -16.03
N MET A 63 -7.22 -18.26 -17.13
CA MET A 63 -8.18 -17.99 -18.20
C MET A 63 -8.72 -19.28 -18.82
N ASP A 64 -7.84 -20.26 -19.09
CA ASP A 64 -8.27 -21.57 -19.62
C ASP A 64 -9.26 -22.26 -18.68
N ALA A 65 -8.98 -22.27 -17.38
CA ALA A 65 -9.86 -22.88 -16.38
C ALA A 65 -11.19 -22.13 -16.23
N VAL A 66 -11.15 -20.79 -16.25
CA VAL A 66 -12.36 -19.95 -16.20
C VAL A 66 -13.22 -20.21 -17.44
N THR A 67 -12.65 -20.13 -18.63
CA THR A 67 -13.40 -20.34 -19.88
C THR A 67 -14.03 -21.74 -19.92
N ASP A 68 -13.26 -22.78 -19.61
CA ASP A 68 -13.75 -24.17 -19.62
C ASP A 68 -14.85 -24.40 -18.58
N GLN A 69 -14.63 -24.05 -17.31
CA GLN A 69 -15.56 -24.35 -16.23
C GLN A 69 -16.86 -23.53 -16.30
N PHE A 70 -16.80 -22.29 -16.80
CA PHE A 70 -18.03 -21.53 -17.07
C PHE A 70 -18.82 -22.08 -18.25
N SER A 71 -18.14 -22.57 -19.30
CA SER A 71 -18.82 -23.11 -20.49
C SER A 71 -19.46 -24.48 -20.26
N THR A 72 -18.85 -25.31 -19.42
CA THR A 72 -19.29 -26.69 -19.16
C THR A 72 -20.09 -26.85 -17.87
N ALA A 73 -20.11 -25.82 -17.01
CA ALA A 73 -20.60 -25.89 -15.63
C ALA A 73 -19.91 -26.99 -14.78
N ALA A 74 -18.69 -27.40 -15.17
CA ALA A 74 -17.89 -28.35 -14.41
C ALA A 74 -17.15 -27.66 -13.26
N ALA A 75 -16.94 -28.39 -12.16
CA ALA A 75 -16.15 -27.91 -11.03
C ALA A 75 -14.63 -27.91 -11.28
N SER A 76 -14.17 -28.47 -12.40
CA SER A 76 -12.74 -28.60 -12.72
C SER A 76 -12.51 -28.85 -14.20
N THR A 77 -11.37 -28.38 -14.71
CA THR A 77 -10.85 -28.71 -16.04
C THR A 77 -9.82 -29.85 -15.92
N PRO A 78 -9.86 -30.92 -16.74
CA PRO A 78 -9.03 -32.14 -16.58
C PRO A 78 -7.51 -31.92 -16.46
N SER A 79 -6.98 -30.79 -16.95
CA SER A 79 -5.55 -30.43 -16.90
C SER A 79 -5.23 -29.26 -15.96
N SER A 80 -6.22 -28.67 -15.30
CA SER A 80 -6.03 -27.50 -14.44
C SER A 80 -6.01 -27.85 -12.96
N GLN A 81 -5.12 -27.19 -12.22
CA GLN A 81 -5.14 -27.21 -10.75
C GLN A 81 -6.20 -26.26 -10.18
N ILE A 82 -6.76 -25.37 -11.02
CA ILE A 82 -7.78 -24.40 -10.63
C ILE A 82 -9.13 -25.09 -10.69
N LYS A 83 -9.80 -25.16 -9.54
CA LYS A 83 -11.12 -25.76 -9.39
C LYS A 83 -12.10 -24.69 -8.92
N LEU A 84 -13.39 -24.95 -9.13
CA LEU A 84 -14.46 -24.06 -8.72
C LEU A 84 -14.28 -22.64 -9.28
N ALA A 85 -13.84 -22.52 -10.54
CA ALA A 85 -13.59 -21.23 -11.16
C ALA A 85 -14.87 -20.37 -11.19
N GLN A 86 -16.05 -21.00 -11.33
CA GLN A 86 -17.33 -20.31 -11.23
C GLN A 86 -17.50 -19.60 -9.88
N ASP A 87 -17.05 -20.19 -8.78
CA ASP A 87 -17.09 -19.56 -7.46
C ASP A 87 -15.96 -18.55 -7.29
N LEU A 88 -14.73 -18.90 -7.68
CA LEU A 88 -13.54 -18.07 -7.51
C LEU A 88 -13.61 -16.74 -8.27
N PHE A 89 -14.12 -16.80 -9.49
CA PHE A 89 -14.15 -15.70 -10.45
C PHE A 89 -15.59 -15.28 -10.78
N SER A 90 -16.48 -15.27 -9.79
CA SER A 90 -17.76 -14.55 -9.87
C SER A 90 -17.76 -13.35 -8.93
N ALA A 91 -18.65 -12.39 -9.19
CA ALA A 91 -18.82 -11.21 -8.33
C ALA A 91 -19.14 -11.62 -6.89
N LYS A 92 -18.50 -10.97 -5.90
CA LYS A 92 -18.76 -11.19 -4.46
C LYS A 92 -19.23 -9.93 -3.76
N ILE A 93 -18.59 -8.80 -4.06
CA ILE A 93 -18.97 -7.50 -3.51
C ILE A 93 -18.92 -6.43 -4.61
N PRO A 94 -19.93 -5.54 -4.70
CA PRO A 94 -19.87 -4.41 -5.62
C PRO A 94 -18.67 -3.50 -5.30
N MET A 95 -18.09 -2.89 -6.33
CA MET A 95 -16.98 -1.95 -6.22
C MET A 95 -17.33 -0.64 -6.94
N ALA A 96 -16.80 0.49 -6.45
CA ALA A 96 -16.94 1.82 -7.06
C ALA A 96 -18.39 2.26 -7.34
N GLN A 97 -19.33 1.82 -6.49
CA GLN A 97 -20.75 2.09 -6.70
C GLN A 97 -21.14 3.55 -6.45
N PRO A 98 -22.18 4.07 -7.16
CA PRO A 98 -23.02 3.38 -8.13
C PRO A 98 -22.38 3.28 -9.53
N THR A 99 -22.52 2.12 -10.19
CA THR A 99 -22.10 1.93 -11.59
C THR A 99 -23.24 1.36 -12.44
N TYR A 100 -23.35 1.79 -13.71
CA TYR A 100 -24.28 1.16 -14.65
C TYR A 100 -23.78 -0.22 -15.12
N GLN A 101 -22.46 -0.36 -15.29
CA GLN A 101 -21.82 -1.58 -15.75
C GLN A 101 -21.28 -2.41 -14.58
N GLU A 102 -20.95 -3.67 -14.86
CA GLU A 102 -20.30 -4.58 -13.90
C GLU A 102 -19.02 -3.95 -13.35
N ALA A 103 -18.98 -3.76 -12.03
CA ALA A 103 -17.80 -3.39 -11.26
C ALA A 103 -17.90 -4.07 -9.90
N SER A 104 -17.09 -5.10 -9.67
CA SER A 104 -17.15 -5.90 -8.46
C SER A 104 -15.78 -6.45 -8.08
N TYR A 105 -15.68 -6.98 -6.87
CA TYR A 105 -14.52 -7.70 -6.39
C TYR A 105 -14.87 -9.17 -6.19
N GLY A 106 -14.00 -10.05 -6.67
CA GLY A 106 -14.06 -11.50 -6.50
C GLY A 106 -13.12 -12.00 -5.40
N PHE A 107 -12.70 -13.26 -5.48
CA PHE A 107 -11.67 -13.78 -4.58
C PHE A 107 -10.26 -13.40 -5.08
N GLY A 108 -9.83 -12.18 -4.71
CA GLY A 108 -8.48 -11.68 -5.00
C GLY A 108 -8.29 -11.10 -6.39
N LEU A 109 -9.37 -10.72 -7.07
CA LEU A 109 -9.36 -10.02 -8.35
C LEU A 109 -10.52 -9.03 -8.42
N ALA A 110 -10.25 -7.81 -8.87
CA ALA A 110 -11.28 -6.89 -9.31
C ALA A 110 -11.83 -7.32 -10.68
N ARG A 111 -13.09 -7.01 -10.93
CA ARG A 111 -13.86 -7.35 -12.13
C ARG A 111 -14.50 -6.09 -12.66
N VAL A 112 -14.28 -5.78 -13.94
CA VAL A 112 -14.92 -4.64 -14.61
C VAL A 112 -15.38 -5.02 -16.00
N GLN A 113 -16.56 -4.55 -16.39
CA GLN A 113 -16.92 -4.49 -17.81
C GLN A 113 -16.07 -3.40 -18.47
N LEU A 114 -15.39 -3.73 -19.56
CA LEU A 114 -14.83 -2.75 -20.48
C LEU A 114 -15.85 -2.46 -21.58
N PRO A 115 -15.97 -1.23 -22.10
CA PRO A 115 -15.26 -0.04 -21.66
C PRO A 115 -15.75 0.45 -20.30
N GLY A 116 -14.84 0.63 -19.33
CA GLY A 116 -15.18 0.99 -17.96
C GLY A 116 -13.96 1.46 -17.17
N PRO A 117 -14.14 2.09 -16.00
CA PRO A 117 -13.04 2.65 -15.22
C PRO A 117 -12.26 1.54 -14.50
N MET A 118 -10.92 1.54 -14.65
CA MET A 118 -10.03 0.53 -14.08
C MET A 118 -8.99 1.18 -13.15
N GLY A 119 -8.46 0.38 -12.22
CA GLY A 119 -7.38 0.79 -11.32
C GLY A 119 -7.78 1.22 -9.91
N HIS A 120 -9.07 1.08 -9.55
CA HIS A 120 -9.65 1.51 -8.26
C HIS A 120 -8.98 0.95 -6.99
N ILE A 121 -8.28 -0.18 -7.08
CA ILE A 121 -7.65 -0.83 -5.91
C ILE A 121 -6.16 -0.52 -5.78
N GLY A 122 -5.62 0.32 -6.68
CA GLY A 122 -4.23 0.78 -6.65
C GLY A 122 -4.10 2.17 -6.02
N MET A 123 -2.96 2.82 -6.24
CA MET A 123 -2.67 4.13 -5.63
C MET A 123 -3.27 5.30 -6.42
N ASN A 124 -3.40 5.15 -7.74
CA ASN A 124 -3.80 6.22 -8.65
C ASN A 124 -5.13 6.93 -8.32
N PRO A 125 -6.19 6.26 -7.83
CA PRO A 125 -7.44 6.95 -7.48
C PRO A 125 -7.28 8.06 -6.44
N GLY A 126 -6.31 7.94 -5.53
CA GLY A 126 -5.99 8.98 -4.55
C GLY A 126 -5.04 10.07 -5.08
N LEU A 127 -4.50 9.90 -6.28
CA LEU A 127 -3.50 10.77 -6.89
C LEU A 127 -4.02 11.57 -8.09
N ILE A 128 -5.23 11.29 -8.58
CA ILE A 128 -5.85 12.07 -9.64
C ILE A 128 -7.08 12.80 -9.12
N ASP A 129 -7.38 13.94 -9.72
CA ASP A 129 -8.63 14.62 -9.47
C ASP A 129 -9.76 13.98 -10.28
N GLY A 130 -10.88 13.67 -9.63
CA GLY A 130 -12.04 13.07 -10.27
C GLY A 130 -12.01 11.54 -10.28
N GLN A 131 -12.37 10.93 -11.41
CA GLN A 131 -12.53 9.48 -11.53
C GLN A 131 -11.43 8.86 -12.37
N MET A 132 -11.12 7.60 -12.09
CA MET A 132 -10.24 6.79 -12.95
C MET A 132 -10.76 6.79 -14.40
N PRO A 133 -9.86 6.81 -15.41
CA PRO A 133 -10.26 6.90 -16.80
C PRO A 133 -11.04 5.66 -17.24
N THR A 134 -12.05 5.86 -18.09
CA THR A 134 -12.71 4.76 -18.80
C THR A 134 -11.73 4.15 -19.79
N VAL A 135 -11.35 2.90 -19.57
CA VAL A 135 -10.41 2.15 -20.41
C VAL A 135 -11.14 1.53 -21.59
N ALA A 136 -10.48 1.45 -22.75
CA ALA A 136 -10.95 0.77 -23.96
C ALA A 136 -12.24 1.37 -24.57
N LYS A 137 -12.37 2.70 -24.54
CA LYS A 137 -13.55 3.42 -25.05
C LYS A 137 -13.85 3.04 -26.51
N GLY A 138 -15.09 2.62 -26.76
CA GLY A 138 -15.58 2.24 -28.09
C GLY A 138 -15.29 0.80 -28.50
N VAL A 139 -14.56 0.03 -27.67
CA VAL A 139 -14.42 -1.43 -27.86
C VAL A 139 -15.73 -2.12 -27.50
N ARG A 140 -16.01 -3.27 -28.15
CA ARG A 140 -17.14 -4.13 -27.78
C ARG A 140 -17.05 -4.51 -26.30
N SER A 141 -18.21 -4.51 -25.63
CA SER A 141 -18.28 -4.85 -24.22
C SER A 141 -17.69 -6.22 -23.92
N THR A 142 -16.74 -6.30 -22.98
CA THR A 142 -16.09 -7.54 -22.53
C THR A 142 -15.71 -7.45 -21.05
N LEU A 143 -15.53 -8.58 -20.38
CA LEU A 143 -15.17 -8.61 -18.96
C LEU A 143 -13.64 -8.66 -18.79
N ALA A 144 -13.12 -7.79 -17.95
CA ALA A 144 -11.72 -7.81 -17.52
C ALA A 144 -11.62 -8.16 -16.03
N PHE A 145 -10.62 -8.98 -15.70
CA PHE A 145 -10.14 -9.17 -14.33
C PHE A 145 -8.85 -8.41 -14.15
N TYR A 146 -8.67 -7.74 -13.02
CA TYR A 146 -7.42 -7.05 -12.74
C TYR A 146 -7.06 -7.05 -11.25
N HIS A 147 -5.80 -6.75 -10.97
CA HIS A 147 -5.32 -6.50 -9.62
C HIS A 147 -4.07 -5.62 -9.66
N GLN A 148 -3.84 -4.83 -8.61
CA GLN A 148 -2.59 -4.12 -8.39
C GLN A 148 -1.90 -4.60 -7.13
N GLY A 149 -0.57 -4.59 -7.14
CA GLY A 149 0.27 -4.95 -6.02
C GLY A 149 1.16 -3.78 -5.65
N SER A 150 1.25 -3.50 -4.35
CA SER A 150 2.01 -2.35 -3.87
C SER A 150 2.75 -2.70 -2.58
N LEU A 151 4.07 -2.60 -2.63
CA LEU A 151 4.97 -2.68 -1.47
C LEU A 151 6.07 -1.62 -1.64
N PRO A 152 6.67 -1.12 -0.55
CA PRO A 152 7.88 -0.32 -0.68
C PRO A 152 8.90 -1.02 -1.57
N GLY A 153 9.34 -0.31 -2.62
CA GLY A 153 10.32 -0.84 -3.56
C GLY A 153 9.79 -1.68 -4.71
N ALA A 154 8.48 -1.95 -4.82
CA ALA A 154 7.93 -2.71 -5.94
C ALA A 154 6.43 -2.43 -6.15
N LEU A 155 6.06 -2.20 -7.41
CA LEU A 155 4.68 -2.07 -7.85
C LEU A 155 4.38 -3.08 -8.96
N SER A 156 3.15 -3.55 -9.04
CA SER A 156 2.68 -4.40 -10.13
C SER A 156 1.22 -4.13 -10.48
N ALA A 157 0.89 -4.39 -11.74
CA ALA A 157 -0.49 -4.39 -12.21
C ALA A 157 -0.66 -5.56 -13.17
N ILE A 158 -1.79 -6.26 -13.06
CA ILE A 158 -2.15 -7.38 -13.92
C ILE A 158 -3.57 -7.21 -14.43
N ALA A 159 -3.82 -7.69 -15.64
CA ALA A 159 -5.16 -7.78 -16.20
C ALA A 159 -5.29 -9.03 -17.08
N MET A 160 -6.49 -9.60 -17.08
CA MET A 160 -6.89 -10.72 -17.93
C MET A 160 -8.21 -10.36 -18.61
N VAL A 161 -8.30 -10.62 -19.91
CA VAL A 161 -9.53 -10.51 -20.69
C VAL A 161 -9.80 -11.89 -21.30
N PRO A 162 -10.57 -12.75 -20.60
CA PRO A 162 -10.73 -14.16 -20.99
C PRO A 162 -11.27 -14.35 -22.41
N GLU A 163 -12.25 -13.54 -22.83
CA GLU A 163 -12.85 -13.63 -24.19
C GLU A 163 -11.81 -13.37 -25.29
N HIS A 164 -10.82 -12.52 -25.01
CA HIS A 164 -9.73 -12.19 -25.91
C HIS A 164 -8.47 -13.05 -25.69
N LYS A 165 -8.50 -14.01 -24.75
CA LYS A 165 -7.33 -14.81 -24.34
C LYS A 165 -6.09 -13.97 -24.06
N THR A 166 -6.30 -12.79 -23.49
CA THR A 166 -5.27 -11.77 -23.31
C THR A 166 -4.93 -11.63 -21.84
N ALA A 167 -3.64 -11.64 -21.51
CA ALA A 167 -3.14 -11.25 -20.19
C ALA A 167 -2.06 -10.19 -20.33
N VAL A 168 -2.14 -9.14 -19.51
CA VAL A 168 -1.14 -8.08 -19.40
C VAL A 168 -0.57 -8.13 -18.00
N VAL A 169 0.75 -8.11 -17.88
CA VAL A 169 1.48 -8.12 -16.61
C VAL A 169 2.54 -7.04 -16.68
N VAL A 170 2.46 -6.07 -15.78
CA VAL A 170 3.45 -5.01 -15.62
C VAL A 170 4.01 -5.07 -14.21
N MET A 171 5.33 -5.07 -14.09
CA MET A 171 6.03 -5.09 -12.80
C MET A 171 7.14 -4.04 -12.85
N THR A 172 7.27 -3.27 -11.77
CA THR A 172 8.37 -2.34 -11.57
C THR A 172 9.00 -2.60 -10.22
N ASN A 173 10.28 -2.31 -10.11
CA ASN A 173 11.04 -2.45 -8.88
C ASN A 173 11.23 -1.11 -8.18
N SER A 174 10.21 -0.24 -8.27
CA SER A 174 10.17 0.97 -7.48
C SER A 174 8.78 1.32 -6.99
N LEU A 175 8.68 1.75 -5.73
CA LEU A 175 7.56 2.60 -5.31
C LEU A 175 7.79 3.98 -5.92
N SER A 176 7.12 4.22 -7.04
CA SER A 176 7.27 5.41 -7.87
C SER A 176 6.43 6.58 -7.32
N LEU A 177 6.51 7.75 -7.97
CA LEU A 177 5.65 8.92 -7.61
C LEU A 177 4.16 8.67 -7.90
N ASN A 178 3.83 7.60 -8.59
CA ASN A 178 2.47 7.15 -8.89
C ASN A 178 2.47 5.62 -9.09
N ASP A 179 1.29 5.05 -9.34
CA ASP A 179 1.16 3.65 -9.73
C ASP A 179 1.38 3.52 -11.25
N CYS A 180 2.65 3.65 -11.65
CA CYS A 180 3.09 3.56 -13.05
C CYS A 180 2.73 2.23 -13.72
N PRO A 181 2.85 1.05 -13.07
CA PRO A 181 2.40 -0.21 -13.65
C PRO A 181 0.94 -0.20 -14.08
N ASP A 182 0.04 0.42 -13.30
CA ASP A 182 -1.37 0.55 -13.66
C ASP A 182 -1.56 1.41 -14.92
N TRP A 183 -0.89 2.57 -15.03
CA TRP A 183 -0.94 3.40 -16.24
C TRP A 183 -0.41 2.69 -17.48
N VAL A 184 0.73 2.00 -17.36
CA VAL A 184 1.30 1.23 -18.48
C VAL A 184 0.39 0.06 -18.85
N LEU A 185 -0.19 -0.62 -17.86
CA LEU A 185 -1.12 -1.72 -18.11
C LEU A 185 -2.35 -1.26 -18.87
N GLN A 186 -2.95 -0.15 -18.46
CA GLN A 186 -4.13 0.40 -19.11
C GLN A 186 -3.83 0.84 -20.55
N LEU A 187 -2.67 1.48 -20.77
CA LEU A 187 -2.17 1.82 -22.11
C LEU A 187 -2.02 0.59 -23.00
N LEU A 188 -1.36 -0.46 -22.51
CA LEU A 188 -1.16 -1.70 -23.26
C LEU A 188 -2.49 -2.39 -23.55
N LEU A 189 -3.44 -2.33 -22.63
CA LEU A 189 -4.75 -2.92 -22.82
C LEU A 189 -5.56 -2.21 -23.91
N GLU A 190 -5.52 -0.87 -23.95
CA GLU A 190 -6.14 -0.09 -25.03
C GLU A 190 -5.49 -0.35 -26.40
N GLU A 191 -4.17 -0.56 -26.44
CA GLU A 191 -3.47 -0.95 -27.66
C GLU A 191 -3.90 -2.35 -28.13
N ILE A 192 -3.88 -3.35 -27.25
CA ILE A 192 -4.20 -4.74 -27.60
C ILE A 192 -5.65 -4.90 -28.05
N LEU A 193 -6.58 -4.16 -27.42
CA LEU A 193 -8.00 -4.19 -27.76
C LEU A 193 -8.36 -3.27 -28.95
N ASP A 194 -7.37 -2.61 -29.56
CA ASP A 194 -7.54 -1.66 -30.66
C ASP A 194 -8.60 -0.59 -30.34
N ALA A 195 -8.47 0.04 -29.17
CA ALA A 195 -9.44 1.01 -28.72
C ALA A 195 -9.48 2.24 -29.65
N PRO A 196 -10.65 2.59 -30.22
CA PRO A 196 -10.76 3.70 -31.17
C PRO A 196 -10.57 5.07 -30.50
N SER A 197 -10.76 5.17 -29.19
CA SER A 197 -10.48 6.37 -28.41
C SER A 197 -9.62 6.01 -27.21
N ARG A 198 -8.38 6.52 -27.20
CA ARG A 198 -7.38 6.22 -26.18
C ARG A 198 -7.30 7.33 -25.12
N ASN A 199 -6.86 6.98 -23.93
CA ASN A 199 -6.59 7.94 -22.86
C ASN A 199 -5.15 8.48 -22.95
N ASP A 200 -4.92 9.68 -22.44
CA ASP A 200 -3.58 10.25 -22.33
C ASP A 200 -2.94 9.83 -21.00
N TYR A 201 -2.40 8.61 -20.97
CA TYR A 201 -1.74 8.06 -19.78
C TYR A 201 -0.44 8.79 -19.41
N VAL A 202 0.19 9.50 -20.35
CA VAL A 202 1.36 10.33 -20.05
C VAL A 202 0.94 11.54 -19.23
N LYS A 203 -0.15 12.19 -19.62
CA LYS A 203 -0.74 13.28 -18.84
C LYS A 203 -1.17 12.80 -17.45
N LEU A 204 -1.92 11.70 -17.36
CA LEU A 204 -2.37 11.13 -16.08
C LEU A 204 -1.19 10.76 -15.17
N SER A 205 -0.11 10.22 -15.74
CA SER A 205 1.12 9.93 -15.00
C SER A 205 1.77 11.19 -14.42
N LYS A 206 1.83 12.29 -15.20
CA LYS A 206 2.35 13.57 -14.71
C LYS A 206 1.49 14.16 -13.60
N GLU A 207 0.17 14.20 -13.80
CA GLU A 207 -0.78 14.72 -12.80
C GLU A 207 -0.70 13.93 -11.48
N SER A 208 -0.70 12.60 -11.56
CA SER A 208 -0.58 11.75 -10.36
C SER A 208 0.76 11.89 -9.65
N ALA A 209 1.86 12.05 -10.39
CA ALA A 209 3.18 12.31 -9.81
C ALA A 209 3.23 13.69 -9.12
N GLU A 210 2.73 14.73 -9.78
CA GLU A 210 2.64 16.08 -9.22
C GLU A 210 1.83 16.11 -7.93
N LYS A 211 0.69 15.38 -7.89
CA LYS A 211 -0.12 15.25 -6.67
C LYS A 211 0.63 14.56 -5.54
N SER A 212 1.33 13.46 -5.82
CA SER A 212 2.15 12.76 -4.82
C SER A 212 3.24 13.65 -4.22
N LEU A 213 3.83 14.55 -5.04
CA LEU A 213 4.86 15.48 -4.59
C LEU A 213 4.32 16.57 -3.64
N GLN A 214 3.02 16.89 -3.68
CA GLN A 214 2.44 17.87 -2.76
C GLN A 214 2.24 17.33 -1.33
N TRP A 215 2.24 16.02 -1.14
CA TRP A 215 1.88 15.38 0.14
C TRP A 215 2.59 16.01 1.35
N PHE A 216 3.92 16.17 1.29
CA PHE A 216 4.68 16.68 2.44
C PHE A 216 4.29 18.13 2.75
N LYS A 217 4.24 18.98 1.72
CA LYS A 217 3.86 20.38 1.86
C LYS A 217 2.44 20.53 2.41
N ASP A 218 1.48 19.79 1.86
CA ASP A 218 0.07 19.84 2.27
C ASP A 218 -0.10 19.32 3.70
N THR A 219 0.58 18.23 4.06
CA THR A 219 0.56 17.65 5.41
C THR A 219 1.16 18.62 6.42
N SER A 220 2.33 19.19 6.14
CA SER A 220 2.98 20.18 7.01
C SER A 220 2.11 21.43 7.18
N ALA A 221 1.54 21.96 6.10
CA ALA A 221 0.67 23.14 6.17
C ALA A 221 -0.61 22.87 6.98
N ALA A 222 -1.19 21.67 6.87
CA ALA A 222 -2.34 21.26 7.67
C ALA A 222 -1.98 21.15 9.16
N LEU A 223 -0.82 20.57 9.49
CA LEU A 223 -0.31 20.53 10.86
C LEU A 223 -0.09 21.94 11.41
N ASP A 224 0.60 22.82 10.68
CA ASP A 224 0.85 24.19 11.15
C ASP A 224 -0.43 24.99 11.40
N LYS A 225 -1.46 24.77 10.56
CA LYS A 225 -2.78 25.42 10.71
C LYS A 225 -3.53 24.97 11.96
N GLU A 226 -3.41 23.70 12.34
CA GLU A 226 -4.08 23.13 13.51
C GLU A 226 -3.34 23.39 14.82
N ARG A 227 -2.08 23.81 14.76
CA ARG A 227 -1.19 23.95 15.91
C ARG A 227 -1.65 25.02 16.90
N VAL A 228 -1.68 24.66 18.18
CA VAL A 228 -1.77 25.59 19.30
C VAL A 228 -0.38 26.13 19.63
N ASN A 229 -0.16 27.39 19.26
CA ASN A 229 1.10 28.10 19.49
C ASN A 229 1.33 28.45 20.96
N ASN A 230 2.58 28.77 21.31
CA ASN A 230 3.01 29.21 22.65
C ASN A 230 2.74 28.22 23.78
N THR A 231 2.75 26.92 23.46
CA THR A 231 2.73 25.85 24.45
C THR A 231 4.17 25.37 24.70
N SER A 232 4.38 24.63 25.79
CA SER A 232 5.67 24.03 26.10
C SER A 232 5.45 22.60 26.58
N PRO A 233 6.39 21.68 26.27
CA PRO A 233 6.33 20.35 26.84
C PRO A 233 6.68 20.41 28.33
N LYS A 234 6.33 19.35 29.05
CA LYS A 234 6.94 19.02 30.34
C LYS A 234 8.45 18.75 30.16
N PRO A 235 9.22 18.62 31.25
CA PRO A 235 10.62 18.20 31.14
C PRO A 235 10.74 16.91 30.32
N LEU A 236 11.65 16.87 29.34
CA LEU A 236 11.67 15.83 28.31
C LEU A 236 11.88 14.43 28.91
N GLU A 237 12.62 14.35 30.01
CA GLU A 237 12.89 13.12 30.76
C GLU A 237 11.59 12.43 31.23
N THR A 238 10.50 13.18 31.39
CA THR A 238 9.21 12.63 31.82
C THR A 238 8.56 11.73 30.76
N TYR A 239 8.85 11.96 29.48
CA TYR A 239 8.34 11.17 28.35
C TYR A 239 9.21 9.93 28.06
N VAL A 240 10.43 9.85 28.59
CA VAL A 240 11.34 8.71 28.34
C VAL A 240 10.80 7.45 28.97
N GLY A 241 10.73 6.35 28.21
CA GLY A 241 10.35 5.03 28.71
C GLY A 241 9.86 4.09 27.63
N THR A 242 9.55 2.87 28.05
CA THR A 242 8.96 1.81 27.22
C THR A 242 7.44 1.87 27.31
N TYR A 243 6.74 1.87 26.18
CA TYR A 243 5.29 1.95 26.12
C TYR A 243 4.74 0.72 25.38
N TRP A 244 3.79 0.02 25.98
CA TRP A 244 3.18 -1.17 25.40
C TRP A 244 1.71 -0.94 25.10
N ASN A 245 1.25 -1.39 23.93
CA ASN A 245 -0.19 -1.43 23.70
C ASN A 245 -0.86 -2.37 24.72
N LYS A 246 -2.18 -2.23 24.91
CA LYS A 246 -2.94 -2.97 25.94
C LYS A 246 -2.73 -4.50 25.91
N LYS A 247 -2.46 -5.04 24.73
CA LYS A 247 -2.30 -6.48 24.49
C LYS A 247 -0.83 -6.94 24.51
N HIS A 248 0.12 -6.03 24.75
CA HIS A 248 1.56 -6.32 24.87
C HIS A 248 2.18 -7.01 23.64
N TYR A 249 1.76 -6.65 22.43
CA TYR A 249 2.37 -7.13 21.19
C TYR A 249 3.06 -6.04 20.37
N LEU A 250 2.75 -4.76 20.65
CA LEU A 250 3.47 -3.61 20.11
C LEU A 250 4.08 -2.79 21.25
N ARG A 251 5.36 -2.50 21.10
CA ARG A 251 6.20 -1.69 21.98
C ARG A 251 6.66 -0.43 21.25
N ILE A 252 6.68 0.69 21.95
CA ILE A 252 7.31 1.94 21.53
C ILE A 252 8.31 2.33 22.60
N ASP A 253 9.58 2.49 22.21
CA ASP A 253 10.63 2.95 23.12
C ASP A 253 10.85 4.45 22.86
N VAL A 254 10.67 5.28 23.88
CA VAL A 254 10.95 6.71 23.85
C VAL A 254 12.23 6.99 24.62
N THR A 255 13.19 7.63 23.97
CA THR A 255 14.55 7.88 24.46
C THR A 255 14.89 9.36 24.36
N LEU A 256 15.91 9.79 25.12
CA LEU A 256 16.45 11.15 25.07
C LEU A 256 17.88 11.08 24.53
N ASP A 257 18.07 11.54 23.29
CA ASP A 257 19.34 11.50 22.58
C ASP A 257 19.83 12.93 22.33
N GLY A 258 20.95 13.32 22.94
CA GLY A 258 21.53 14.64 22.71
C GLY A 258 20.60 15.81 23.06
N GLY A 259 19.68 15.61 24.01
CA GLY A 259 18.70 16.61 24.43
C GLY A 259 17.41 16.65 23.60
N GLU A 260 17.25 15.74 22.63
CA GLU A 260 16.05 15.60 21.81
C GLU A 260 15.36 14.27 22.10
N LEU A 261 14.03 14.24 22.07
CA LEU A 261 13.30 12.98 22.17
C LEU A 261 13.40 12.20 20.86
N ALA A 262 13.44 10.88 20.95
CA ALA A 262 13.29 9.97 19.82
C ALA A 262 12.41 8.79 20.21
N TRP A 263 11.60 8.31 19.27
CA TRP A 263 10.86 7.06 19.42
C TRP A 263 11.41 5.96 18.51
N ALA A 264 11.24 4.71 18.90
CA ALA A 264 11.51 3.55 18.06
C ALA A 264 10.41 2.49 18.23
N LEU A 265 9.75 2.14 17.13
CA LEU A 265 8.77 1.05 17.12
C LEU A 265 9.49 -0.29 17.31
N GLN A 266 8.99 -1.11 18.24
CA GLN A 266 9.61 -2.34 18.72
C GLN A 266 11.06 -2.18 19.21
N GLY A 267 11.51 -0.95 19.53
CA GLY A 267 12.91 -0.67 19.89
C GLY A 267 13.91 -0.90 18.75
N LEU A 268 13.44 -0.90 17.50
CA LEU A 268 14.29 -1.13 16.34
C LEU A 268 14.98 0.17 15.94
N GLU A 269 16.31 0.17 15.85
CA GLU A 269 17.08 1.33 15.36
C GLU A 269 16.68 1.72 13.93
N SER A 270 16.34 0.73 13.09
CA SER A 270 15.82 0.98 11.73
C SER A 270 14.45 1.65 11.72
N GLU A 271 13.76 1.73 12.85
CA GLU A 271 12.45 2.34 13.05
C GLU A 271 12.53 3.58 13.94
N LYS A 272 13.73 4.07 14.25
CA LYS A 272 13.95 5.23 15.11
C LYS A 272 13.68 6.56 14.40
N PHE A 273 12.95 7.48 15.04
CA PHE A 273 12.78 8.85 14.57
C PHE A 273 12.90 9.83 15.73
N LYS A 274 13.50 10.98 15.45
CA LYS A 274 13.46 12.14 16.34
C LYS A 274 12.02 12.65 16.48
N LEU A 275 11.70 13.20 17.63
CA LEU A 275 10.40 13.78 17.98
C LEU A 275 10.55 15.29 18.16
N ASP A 276 9.82 16.07 17.35
CA ASP A 276 9.81 17.52 17.43
C ASP A 276 8.61 17.97 18.25
N HIS A 277 8.81 18.89 19.21
CA HIS A 277 7.70 19.43 20.00
C HIS A 277 6.70 20.14 19.08
N TYR A 278 5.43 19.75 19.21
CA TYR A 278 4.35 20.29 18.41
C TYR A 278 3.48 21.21 19.27
N GLU A 279 2.76 20.66 20.22
CA GLU A 279 1.96 21.44 21.15
C GLU A 279 1.73 20.67 22.44
N ASN A 280 1.66 21.35 23.58
CA ASN A 280 1.41 20.71 24.87
C ASN A 280 2.30 19.47 25.08
N ASP A 281 1.70 18.31 25.37
CA ASP A 281 2.34 17.00 25.50
C ASP A 281 2.32 16.19 24.18
N THR A 282 2.28 16.85 23.03
CA THR A 282 2.22 16.25 21.69
C THR A 282 3.49 16.54 20.89
N PHE A 283 3.99 15.53 20.19
CA PHE A 283 5.19 15.61 19.37
C PHE A 283 4.92 15.09 17.96
N LEU A 284 5.68 15.60 16.98
CA LEU A 284 5.68 15.12 15.61
C LEU A 284 6.89 14.26 15.32
N TRP A 285 6.72 13.26 14.46
CA TRP A 285 7.82 12.47 13.90
C TRP A 285 7.88 12.55 12.36
N LEU A 286 7.09 13.44 11.76
CA LEU A 286 7.07 13.72 10.32
C LEU A 286 8.47 14.19 9.85
N ARG A 287 8.97 13.61 8.76
CA ARG A 287 10.21 14.04 8.10
C ARG A 287 9.94 14.33 6.64
N SER A 288 10.88 15.01 5.97
CA SER A 288 10.80 15.29 4.53
C SER A 288 10.47 14.04 3.73
N ARG A 289 9.77 14.20 2.60
CA ARG A 289 9.41 13.09 1.71
C ARG A 289 10.62 12.24 1.34
N ASP A 290 11.74 12.85 0.96
CA ASP A 290 12.97 12.15 0.57
C ASP A 290 13.54 11.29 1.70
N TYR A 291 13.57 11.81 2.92
CA TYR A 291 13.97 11.03 4.10
C TYR A 291 13.06 9.81 4.29
N MET A 292 11.74 10.00 4.20
CA MET A 292 10.77 8.91 4.37
C MET A 292 10.89 7.87 3.24
N ALA A 293 10.98 8.34 2.00
CA ALA A 293 11.14 7.51 0.82
C ALA A 293 12.43 6.68 0.87
N SER A 294 13.57 7.29 1.24
CA SER A 294 14.87 6.61 1.39
C SER A 294 14.88 5.51 2.45
N ARG A 295 13.93 5.55 3.38
CA ARG A 295 13.73 4.52 4.40
C ARG A 295 12.66 3.48 4.05
N GLY A 296 12.12 3.52 2.84
CA GLY A 296 11.08 2.58 2.41
C GLY A 296 9.73 2.83 3.07
N ARG A 297 9.43 4.07 3.50
CA ARG A 297 8.12 4.43 4.06
C ARG A 297 7.14 4.84 2.98
N TRP A 298 5.86 4.62 3.27
CA TRP A 298 4.76 5.27 2.56
C TRP A 298 4.72 6.76 2.89
N VAL A 299 4.33 7.56 1.90
CA VAL A 299 4.28 9.03 1.95
C VAL A 299 2.88 9.49 1.54
N ASP A 300 1.87 8.92 2.19
CA ASP A 300 0.45 9.08 1.89
C ASP A 300 -0.44 9.23 3.13
N GLN A 301 0.15 9.24 4.32
CA GLN A 301 -0.60 9.25 5.59
C GLN A 301 -1.08 10.67 5.95
N PRO A 302 -2.27 10.80 6.55
CA PRO A 302 -2.86 12.08 6.91
C PRO A 302 -2.11 12.77 8.07
N PRO A 303 -2.32 14.08 8.30
CA PRO A 303 -1.68 14.84 9.39
C PRO A 303 -1.71 14.17 10.76
N VAL A 304 -2.85 13.58 11.16
CA VAL A 304 -3.02 12.96 12.49
C VAL A 304 -2.07 11.78 12.73
N PHE A 305 -1.69 11.05 11.67
CA PHE A 305 -0.77 9.91 11.75
C PHE A 305 0.61 10.31 12.29
N TRP A 306 1.01 11.56 12.06
CA TRP A 306 2.33 12.06 12.41
C TRP A 306 2.42 12.59 13.84
N LYS A 307 1.32 12.58 14.60
CA LYS A 307 1.24 13.06 15.99
C LYS A 307 1.38 11.91 16.98
N LEU A 308 2.18 12.11 18.01
CA LEU A 308 2.24 11.28 19.22
C LEU A 308 1.79 12.13 20.41
N THR A 309 0.68 11.75 21.03
CA THR A 309 0.09 12.50 22.13
C THR A 309 0.33 11.78 23.44
N PHE A 310 1.14 12.34 24.33
CA PHE A 310 1.38 11.78 25.65
C PHE A 310 0.30 12.20 26.63
N ARG A 311 -0.08 11.29 27.53
CA ARG A 311 -1.12 11.53 28.53
C ARG A 311 -0.57 11.41 29.94
N GLY A 312 -0.88 12.43 30.74
CA GLY A 312 -0.53 12.49 32.15
C GLY A 312 -1.44 11.63 33.03
N SER A 313 -0.87 11.14 34.13
CA SER A 313 -1.58 10.59 35.28
C SER A 313 -1.98 11.67 36.28
N LYS A 314 -2.82 11.29 37.26
CA LYS A 314 -3.25 12.19 38.35
C LYS A 314 -2.10 12.75 39.18
N ASP A 315 -0.95 12.08 39.20
CA ASP A 315 0.28 12.49 39.88
C ASP A 315 1.14 13.47 39.05
N GLY A 316 0.68 13.86 37.86
CA GLY A 316 1.38 14.78 36.95
C GLY A 316 2.45 14.12 36.06
N SER A 317 2.72 12.82 36.24
CA SER A 317 3.67 12.05 35.43
C SER A 317 3.04 11.54 34.12
N ILE A 318 3.86 11.17 33.13
CA ILE A 318 3.35 10.54 31.91
C ILE A 318 3.07 9.06 32.15
N SER A 319 1.84 8.63 31.87
CA SER A 319 1.41 7.22 31.98
C SER A 319 1.26 6.51 30.64
N SER A 320 1.02 7.25 29.57
CA SER A 320 0.73 6.64 28.28
C SER A 320 1.00 7.58 27.12
N LEU A 321 1.01 6.99 25.93
CA LEU A 321 1.16 7.61 24.62
C LEU A 321 0.03 7.10 23.73
N ASN A 322 -0.60 8.00 22.99
CA ASN A 322 -1.62 7.67 22.00
C ASN A 322 -1.08 7.94 20.59
N TRP A 323 -1.36 7.02 19.67
CA TRP A 323 -1.00 7.15 18.26
C TRP A 323 -2.12 6.68 17.34
N VAL A 324 -2.54 7.57 16.43
CA VAL A 324 -3.54 7.27 15.39
C VAL A 324 -2.82 6.68 14.18
N HIS A 325 -2.68 5.35 14.15
CA HIS A 325 -1.93 4.64 13.11
C HIS A 325 -2.79 3.88 12.10
N ASP A 326 -4.09 3.76 12.38
CA ASP A 326 -5.04 2.99 11.59
C ASP A 326 -6.33 3.81 11.41
N PRO A 327 -6.81 4.02 10.16
CA PRO A 327 -8.07 4.74 9.91
C PRO A 327 -9.29 4.07 10.56
N ASP A 328 -9.26 2.76 10.81
CA ASP A 328 -10.34 2.03 11.50
C ASP A 328 -10.28 2.22 13.03
N VAL A 329 -9.23 2.87 13.54
CA VAL A 329 -9.08 3.26 14.96
C VAL A 329 -8.90 4.78 15.05
N PRO A 330 -9.95 5.57 14.76
CA PRO A 330 -9.85 7.03 14.61
C PRO A 330 -9.41 7.76 15.89
N ASP A 331 -9.69 7.19 17.07
CA ASP A 331 -9.24 7.72 18.37
C ASP A 331 -7.78 7.34 18.73
N GLY A 332 -7.14 6.55 17.87
CA GLY A 332 -5.81 6.00 18.05
C GLY A 332 -5.73 4.86 19.06
N GLU A 333 -4.60 4.16 19.03
CA GLU A 333 -4.28 3.12 20.00
C GLU A 333 -3.49 3.70 21.17
N GLU A 334 -3.84 3.26 22.39
CA GLU A 334 -3.16 3.68 23.61
C GLU A 334 -2.03 2.69 23.98
N TYR A 335 -0.86 3.24 24.25
CA TYR A 335 0.33 2.55 24.70
C TYR A 335 0.68 3.01 26.11
N TYR A 336 0.79 2.07 27.05
CA TYR A 336 0.98 2.35 28.46
C TYR A 336 2.44 2.19 28.87
N LYS A 337 2.93 3.14 29.65
CA LYS A 337 4.31 3.17 30.13
C LYS A 337 4.58 2.01 31.08
N GLU A 338 5.62 1.24 30.78
CA GLU A 338 6.09 0.12 31.60
C GLU A 338 6.50 0.61 32.99
N GLY A 339 6.12 -0.14 34.04
CA GLY A 339 6.37 0.22 35.43
C GLY A 339 5.24 0.98 36.17
N LYS A 340 4.13 1.32 35.49
CA LYS A 340 2.91 1.85 36.15
C LYS A 340 1.63 1.04 35.90
N TYR A 341 1.71 -0.03 35.11
CA TYR A 341 0.60 -0.96 34.94
C TYR A 341 0.62 -2.03 36.05
N VAL A 342 -0.15 -1.83 37.10
CA VAL A 342 -0.61 -2.96 37.92
C VAL A 342 -1.71 -3.62 37.09
N ALA A 343 -1.39 -4.72 36.43
CA ALA A 343 -2.42 -5.55 35.82
C ALA A 343 -3.43 -5.92 36.90
N LYS A 344 -4.68 -5.44 36.76
CA LYS A 344 -5.79 -6.07 37.45
C LYS A 344 -5.96 -7.44 36.81
N VAL A 345 -5.47 -8.46 37.51
CA VAL A 345 -5.81 -9.86 37.28
C VAL A 345 -7.32 -10.04 37.38
#